data_AF-A0A645IBL9-F1
#
_entry.id   AF-A0A645IBL9-F1
#
_cell.length_a   1.000
_cell.length_b   1.000
_cell.length_c   1.000
_cell.angle_alpha   90.00
_cell.angle_beta   90.00
_cell.angle_gamma   90.00
#
_symmetry.space_group_name_H-M   'P 1'
#
loop_
_entity.id
_entity.type
_entity.pdbx_description
1 polymer ?
#
loop_
_entity_poly.entity_id
_entity_poly.type
_entity_poly.pdbx_seq_one_letter_code
_entity_poly.pdbx_strand_id
1 'polypeptide(L)' 'MLFSAVNISRFFKINPEFSLTNSIEKFINRFEYIETFALQKGIEISRLTYEDINLLWEEAKKSQV' A
#
# COMPACT_ATOMS: atom_id res chain seq x y z
N MET A 1 -1.12 -7.83 -21.17
CA MET A 1 -2.01 -7.68 -19.98
C MET A 1 -2.18 -6.22 -19.56
N LEU A 2 -1.11 -5.43 -19.41
CA LEU A 2 -1.22 -4.00 -19.05
C LEU A 2 -2.10 -3.20 -20.03
N PHE A 3 -1.96 -3.43 -21.34
CA PHE A 3 -2.84 -2.82 -22.35
C PHE A 3 -4.33 -3.13 -22.11
N SER A 4 -4.65 -4.37 -21.74
CA SER A 4 -6.02 -4.78 -21.41
C SER A 4 -6.53 -4.06 -20.15
N ALA A 5 -5.71 -3.92 -19.10
CA ALA A 5 -6.08 -3.18 -17.90
C ALA A 5 -6.36 -1.69 -18.20
N VAL A 6 -5.50 -1.05 -19.00
CA VAL A 6 -5.70 0.33 -19.45
C VAL A 6 -6.99 0.48 -20.26
N ASN A 7 -7.30 -0.48 -21.14
CA ASN A 7 -8.53 -0.45 -21.92
C ASN A 7 -9.78 -0.62 -21.05
N ILE A 8 -9.72 -1.47 -20.02
CA ILE A 8 -10.81 -1.63 -19.06
C ILE A 8 -11.03 -0.32 -18.29
N SER A 9 -9.96 0.34 -17.80
CA SER A 9 -10.08 1.64 -17.14
C SER A 9 -10.74 2.68 -18.05
N ARG A 10 -10.34 2.75 -19.33
CA ARG A 10 -10.97 3.64 -20.32
C ARG A 10 -12.43 3.31 -20.58
N PHE A 11 -12.79 2.02 -20.67
CA PHE A 11 -14.17 1.58 -20.84
C PHE A 11 -15.07 2.06 -19.70
N PHE A 12 -14.57 2.01 -18.47
CA PHE A 12 -15.27 2.55 -17.29
C PHE A 12 -15.09 4.06 -17.09
N LYS A 13 -14.45 4.78 -18.03
CA LYS A 13 -14.14 6.22 -17.94
C LYS A 13 -13.32 6.60 -16.71
N ILE A 14 -12.52 5.67 -16.21
CA ILE A 14 -11.57 5.88 -15.12
C ILE A 14 -10.23 6.28 -15.74
N ASN A 15 -9.56 7.30 -15.18
CA ASN A 15 -8.19 7.62 -15.58
C ASN A 15 -7.23 6.53 -15.04
N PRO A 16 -6.60 5.73 -15.92
CA PRO A 16 -5.73 4.63 -15.51
C PRO A 16 -4.45 5.09 -14.83
N GLU A 17 -3.89 6.23 -15.24
CA GLU A 17 -2.69 6.82 -14.64
C GLU A 17 -2.96 7.25 -13.21
N PHE A 18 -4.01 8.04 -13.00
CA PHE A 18 -4.42 8.46 -11.66
C PHE A 18 -4.76 7.26 -10.76
N SER A 19 -5.43 6.24 -11.30
CA SER A 19 -5.77 5.03 -10.55
C SER A 19 -4.54 4.22 -10.15
N LEU A 20 -3.53 4.16 -11.03
CA LEU A 20 -2.26 3.52 -10.75
C LEU A 20 -1.48 4.30 -9.69
N THR A 21 -1.37 5.62 -9.84
CA THR A 21 -0.70 6.50 -8.86
C THR A 21 -1.33 6.37 -7.49
N ASN A 22 -2.66 6.46 -7.38
CA ASN A 22 -3.36 6.28 -6.11
C ASN A 22 -3.14 4.88 -5.50
N SER A 23 -3.00 3.86 -6.34
CA SER A 23 -2.69 2.52 -5.86
C SER A 23 -1.28 2.46 -5.28
N ILE A 24 -0.29 3.01 -5.99
CA ILE A 24 1.10 3.08 -5.53
C ILE A 24 1.21 3.87 -4.22
N GLU A 25 0.58 5.04 -4.13
CA GLU A 25 0.55 5.87 -2.92
C GLU A 25 0.00 5.10 -1.71
N LYS A 26 -1.06 4.29 -1.89
CA LYS A 26 -1.56 3.42 -0.81
C LYS A 26 -0.53 2.42 -0.32
N PHE A 27 0.31 1.86 -1.20
CA PHE A 27 1.38 0.95 -0.77
C PHE A 27 2.50 1.69 -0.04
N ILE A 28 2.92 2.85 -0.55
CA ILE A 28 3.93 3.70 0.08
C ILE A 28 3.49 4.09 1.48
N ASN A 29 2.29 4.66 1.62
CA ASN A 29 1.79 5.14 2.92
C ASN A 29 1.65 4.00 3.94
N ARG A 30 1.29 2.78 3.50
CA ARG A 30 1.22 1.61 4.41
C ARG A 30 2.59 1.15 4.84
N PHE A 31 3.58 1.19 3.95
CA PHE A 31 4.94 0.86 4.29
C PHE A 31 5.51 1.88 5.27
N GLU A 32 5.34 3.17 5.00
CA GLU A 32 5.75 4.26 5.90
C GLU A 32 5.16 4.13 7.32
N TYR A 33 3.91 3.66 7.44
CA TYR A 33 3.30 3.35 8.74
C TYR A 33 4.07 2.26 9.48
N ILE A 34 4.43 1.17 8.80
CA ILE A 34 5.21 0.07 9.36
C ILE A 34 6.61 0.54 9.75
N GLU A 35 7.28 1.33 8.91
CA GLU A 35 8.60 1.88 9.22
C GLU A 35 8.55 2.77 10.46
N THR A 36 7.55 3.66 10.52
CA THR A 36 7.36 4.56 11.66
C THR A 36 7.10 3.78 12.95
N PHE A 37 6.28 2.74 12.89
CA PHE A 37 6.05 1.85 14.04
C PHE A 37 7.34 1.17 14.50
N ALA A 38 8.11 0.61 13.57
CA ALA A 38 9.37 -0.06 13.86
C ALA A 38 10.39 0.90 14.50
N LEU A 39 10.51 2.12 13.96
CA LEU A 39 11.35 3.20 14.51
C LEU A 39 10.93 3.58 15.93
N GLN A 40 9.63 3.75 16.20
CA GLN A 40 9.12 4.07 17.54
C GLN A 40 9.39 2.98 18.57
N LYS A 41 9.40 1.71 18.14
CA LYS A 41 9.70 0.56 18.98
C LYS A 41 11.20 0.26 19.09
N GLY A 42 12.05 0.98 18.34
CA GLY A 42 13.49 0.74 18.29
C GLY A 42 13.85 -0.64 17.71
N ILE A 43 13.00 -1.18 16.84
CA ILE A 43 13.20 -2.47 16.18
C ILE A 43 13.44 -2.26 14.69
N GLU A 44 14.28 -3.11 14.11
CA GLU A 44 14.47 -3.15 12.66
C GLU A 44 13.29 -3.89 12.01
N ILE A 45 12.80 -3.38 10.89
CA ILE A 45 11.70 -4.00 10.12
C ILE A 45 12.06 -5.44 9.72
N SER A 46 13.34 -5.71 9.43
CA SER A 46 13.84 -7.04 9.08
C SER A 46 13.69 -8.09 10.20
N ARG A 47 13.45 -7.65 11.44
CA ARG A 47 13.22 -8.54 12.59
C ARG A 47 11.75 -8.83 12.83
N LEU A 48 10.84 -8.13 12.14
CA LEU A 48 9.41 -8.40 12.21
C LEU A 48 9.11 -9.72 11.50
N THR A 49 8.20 -10.50 12.07
CA THR A 49 7.68 -11.69 11.41
C THR A 49 6.70 -11.31 10.30
N TYR A 50 6.39 -12.28 9.42
CA TYR A 50 5.35 -12.08 8.41
C TYR A 50 4.00 -11.74 9.06
N GLU A 51 3.69 -12.38 10.19
CA GLU A 51 2.48 -12.14 10.97
C GLU A 51 2.44 -10.72 11.54
N ASP A 52 3.55 -10.22 12.08
CA ASP A 52 3.65 -8.85 12.61
C ASP A 52 3.46 -7.82 11.49
N ILE A 53 4.13 -8.00 10.35
CA ILE A 53 4.01 -7.12 9.18
C ILE A 53 2.56 -7.13 8.69
N ASN A 54 1.93 -8.30 8.60
CA ASN A 54 0.56 -8.42 8.16
C ASN A 54 -0.43 -7.74 9.12
N LEU A 55 -0.22 -7.85 10.43
CA LEU A 55 -1.02 -7.15 11.43
C LEU A 55 -0.91 -5.63 11.28
N LEU A 56 0.31 -5.11 11.19
CA LEU A 56 0.57 -3.67 10.98
C LEU A 56 0.02 -3.18 9.64
N TRP A 57 0.05 -4.02 8.60
CA TRP A 57 -0.54 -3.71 7.31
C TRP A 57 -2.06 -3.56 7.38
N GLU A 58 -2.75 -4.43 8.14
CA GLU A 58 -4.18 -4.32 8.40
C GLU A 58 -4.53 -3.10 9.26
N GLU A 59 -3.67 -2.71 10.20
CA GLU A 59 -3.82 -1.46 10.94
C GLU A 59 -3.67 -0.23 10.02
N ALA A 60 -2.62 -0.21 9.19
CA ALA A 60 -2.38 0.87 8.24
C ALA A 60 -3.55 1.05 7.26
N LYS A 61 -4.17 -0.05 6.80
CA LYS A 61 -5.40 0.00 5.98
C LYS A 61 -6.55 0.72 6.68
N LYS A 62 -6.74 0.49 7.98
CA LYS A 62 -7.82 1.12 8.77
C LYS A 62 -7.57 2.61 9.02
N SER A 63 -6.31 3.02 9.12
CA SER A 63 -5.93 4.42 9.28
C SER A 63 -6.06 5.25 7.99
N GLN A 64 -6.28 4.61 6.84
CA GLN A 64 -6.32 5.22 5.50
C GLN A 64 -7.69 5.07 4.81
N VAL A 65 -8.77 4.91 5.60
CA VAL A 65 -10.15 4.80 5.10
C VAL A 65 -10.69 6.17 4.70
#